data_AF-A0ABD3UPX5-F1
#
_entry.id   AF-A0ABD3UPX5-F1
#
_cell.length_a   1.000
_cell.length_b   1.000
_cell.length_c   1.000
_cell.angle_alpha   90.00
_cell.angle_beta   90.00
_cell.angle_gamma   90.00
#
_symmetry.space_group_name_H-M   'P 1'
#
loop_
_entity.id
_entity.type
_entity.pdbx_description
1 polymer ?
#
loop_
_entity_poly.entity_id
_entity_poly.type
_entity_poly.pdbx_seq_one_letter_code
_entity_poly.pdbx_strand_id
1 'polypeptide(L)'
;MASKLWAMRTASYLRISVPYRYRGFATVIKDLKYADSHEWVKIEGNSATVGITDHAQDHLGDVVYVELPEEGVQVTQGASFGAVESVKATSDINSPISGKVVQVNTNLNDSPGLINASPYENGWIIKVEINNADEENKLMDPDQYTKFCEEEDAH
;
A
#
# COMPACT_ATOMS: atom_id res chain seq x y z
N MET A 1 -6.63 46.48 39.98
CA MET A 1 -7.48 45.27 40.11
C MET A 1 -7.42 44.51 38.81
N ALA A 2 -7.14 43.21 38.89
CA ALA A 2 -7.08 42.24 37.80
C ALA A 2 -8.45 42.14 37.06
N SER A 3 -8.58 41.67 35.82
CA SER A 3 -8.12 40.36 35.33
C SER A 3 -8.16 40.27 33.81
N LYS A 4 -7.20 39.51 33.28
CA LYS A 4 -7.20 38.91 31.94
C LYS A 4 -8.29 37.83 31.87
N LEU A 5 -9.02 37.75 30.76
CA LEU A 5 -9.85 36.59 30.42
C LEU A 5 -9.35 35.99 29.12
N TRP A 6 -8.69 34.84 29.25
CA TRP A 6 -8.38 33.89 28.19
C TRP A 6 -9.20 32.64 28.52
N ALA A 7 -10.02 32.18 27.58
CA ALA A 7 -10.69 30.88 27.63
C ALA A 7 -10.81 30.41 26.17
N MET A 8 -9.83 29.67 25.68
CA MET A 8 -9.71 28.20 25.66
C MET A 8 -10.73 27.50 24.75
N ARG A 9 -10.16 26.82 23.76
CA ARG A 9 -10.74 25.94 22.75
C ARG A 9 -11.44 24.73 23.38
N THR A 10 -12.47 24.23 22.73
CA THR A 10 -12.58 22.80 22.36
C THR A 10 -13.42 22.67 21.08
N ALA A 11 -12.76 22.43 19.95
CA ALA A 11 -13.43 21.85 18.79
C ALA A 11 -13.53 20.35 19.07
N SER A 12 -14.73 19.88 19.41
CA SER A 12 -15.01 18.45 19.55
C SER A 12 -14.92 17.79 18.18
N TYR A 13 -13.76 17.21 17.87
CA TYR A 13 -13.64 16.26 16.76
C TYR A 13 -14.31 14.96 17.20
N LEU A 14 -15.55 14.75 16.76
CA LEU A 14 -16.17 13.43 16.80
C LEU A 14 -15.33 12.50 15.90
N ARG A 15 -14.41 11.75 16.49
CA ARG A 15 -13.84 10.57 15.84
C ARG A 15 -14.97 9.55 15.76
N ILE A 16 -15.64 9.49 14.62
CA ILE A 16 -16.47 8.33 14.30
C ILE A 16 -15.49 7.17 14.12
N SER A 17 -15.26 6.44 15.20
CA SER A 17 -14.66 5.11 15.14
C SER A 17 -15.62 4.24 14.37
N VAL A 18 -15.36 4.03 13.07
CA VAL A 18 -16.06 3.00 12.31
C VAL A 18 -15.59 1.68 12.91
N PRO A 19 -16.45 0.93 13.63
CA PRO A 19 -16.05 -0.34 14.18
C PRO A 19 -15.69 -1.23 13.00
N TYR A 20 -14.54 -1.90 13.10
CA TYR A 20 -14.09 -3.01 12.26
C TYR A 20 -15.27 -3.62 11.50
N ARG A 21 -15.52 -3.14 10.28
CA ARG A 21 -16.45 -3.84 9.39
C ARG A 21 -15.70 -5.11 9.06
N TYR A 22 -16.24 -6.23 9.50
CA TYR A 22 -15.86 -7.55 8.99
C TYR A 22 -16.07 -7.47 7.48
N ARG A 23 -15.01 -7.11 6.74
CA ARG A 23 -15.04 -6.97 5.29
C ARG A 23 -15.08 -8.40 4.81
N GLY A 24 -16.24 -8.84 4.33
CA GLY A 24 -16.43 -10.24 3.94
C GLY A 24 -15.47 -10.69 2.85
N PHE A 25 -14.86 -9.75 2.11
CA PHE A 25 -13.85 -9.98 1.08
C PHE A 25 -12.95 -8.75 0.95
N ALA A 26 -11.68 -8.98 0.60
CA ALA A 26 -10.74 -7.93 0.24
C ALA A 26 -11.25 -7.13 -0.98
N THR A 27 -11.01 -5.83 -1.00
CA THR A 27 -11.36 -5.00 -2.15
C THR A 27 -10.31 -5.16 -3.24
N VAL A 28 -10.75 -5.50 -4.45
CA VAL A 28 -9.88 -5.58 -5.64
C VAL A 28 -10.30 -4.51 -6.64
N ILE A 29 -9.34 -3.69 -7.09
CA ILE A 29 -9.58 -2.56 -8.00
C ILE A 29 -9.40 -3.00 -9.45
N LYS A 30 -10.29 -2.52 -10.33
CA LYS A 30 -10.18 -2.73 -11.77
C LYS A 30 -9.03 -1.91 -12.35
N ASP A 31 -8.51 -2.33 -13.50
CA ASP A 31 -7.42 -1.64 -14.22
C ASP A 31 -6.06 -1.63 -13.48
N LEU A 32 -5.88 -2.50 -12.49
CA LEU A 32 -4.59 -2.82 -11.88
C LEU A 32 -4.13 -4.22 -12.27
N LYS A 33 -2.82 -4.46 -12.15
CA LYS A 33 -2.21 -5.78 -12.17
C LYS A 33 -1.72 -6.16 -10.78
N TYR A 34 -1.68 -7.46 -10.49
CA TYR A 34 -1.40 -7.97 -9.14
C TYR A 34 -0.31 -9.04 -9.16
N ALA A 35 0.56 -9.01 -8.15
CA ALA A 35 1.51 -10.08 -7.87
C ALA A 35 0.90 -11.13 -6.94
N ASP A 36 1.46 -12.34 -6.96
CA ASP A 36 1.12 -13.43 -6.04
C ASP A 36 1.60 -13.16 -4.61
N SER A 37 2.51 -12.20 -4.40
CA SER A 37 2.89 -11.66 -3.10
C SER A 37 2.03 -10.46 -2.62
N HIS A 38 0.87 -10.24 -3.25
CA HIS A 38 -0.13 -9.23 -2.86
C HIS A 38 0.25 -7.76 -3.02
N GLU A 39 1.20 -7.45 -3.91
CA GLU A 39 1.39 -6.11 -4.45
C GLU A 39 0.49 -5.84 -5.65
N TRP A 40 0.15 -4.57 -5.84
CA TRP A 40 -0.51 -4.08 -7.05
C TRP A 40 0.41 -3.14 -7.83
N VAL A 41 0.20 -3.08 -9.14
CA VAL A 41 0.82 -2.09 -10.03
C VAL A 41 -0.21 -1.45 -10.95
N LYS A 42 -0.16 -0.12 -11.04
CA LYS A 42 -0.88 0.68 -12.02
C LYS A 42 0.08 1.17 -13.09
N ILE A 43 -0.13 0.77 -14.34
CA ILE A 43 0.74 1.12 -15.47
C ILE A 43 0.09 2.24 -16.29
N GLU A 44 0.83 3.33 -16.46
CA GLU A 44 0.42 4.51 -17.25
C GLU A 44 1.57 4.89 -18.19
N GLY A 45 1.56 4.33 -19.40
CA GLY A 45 2.65 4.49 -20.36
C GLY A 45 3.92 3.81 -19.86
N ASN A 46 5.01 4.56 -19.67
CA ASN A 46 6.28 4.02 -19.15
C ASN A 46 6.43 4.19 -17.62
N SER A 47 5.38 4.60 -16.93
CA SER A 47 5.38 4.79 -15.48
C SER A 47 4.51 3.74 -14.81
N ALA A 48 5.02 3.14 -13.74
CA ALA A 48 4.30 2.21 -12.87
C ALA A 48 4.18 2.82 -11.47
N THR A 49 2.99 2.79 -10.87
CA THR A 49 2.79 3.08 -9.44
C THR A 49 2.56 1.75 -8.72
N VAL A 50 3.25 1.54 -7.59
CA VAL A 50 3.25 0.27 -6.85
C VAL A 50 2.80 0.50 -5.41
N GLY A 51 2.06 -0.46 -4.85
CA GLY A 51 1.74 -0.54 -3.43
C GLY A 51 1.30 -1.95 -3.03
N ILE A 52 0.86 -2.12 -1.78
CA ILE A 52 0.28 -3.40 -1.31
C ILE A 52 -1.26 -3.35 -1.34
N THR A 53 -1.88 -4.52 -1.46
CA THR A 53 -3.34 -4.64 -1.60
C THR A 53 -4.10 -4.49 -0.29
N ASP A 54 -5.43 -4.33 -0.39
CA ASP A 54 -6.35 -4.36 0.74
C ASP A 54 -6.32 -5.70 1.48
N HIS A 55 -6.11 -6.81 0.77
CA HIS A 55 -5.93 -8.15 1.35
C HIS A 55 -4.65 -8.20 2.20
N ALA A 56 -3.52 -7.74 1.65
CA ALA A 56 -2.24 -7.72 2.36
C ALA A 56 -2.29 -6.90 3.65
N GLN A 57 -2.81 -5.67 3.59
CA GLN A 57 -2.85 -4.80 4.78
C GLN A 57 -3.78 -5.36 5.87
N ASP A 58 -4.86 -6.05 5.49
CA ASP A 58 -5.80 -6.63 6.46
C ASP A 58 -5.15 -7.79 7.22
N HIS A 59 -4.39 -8.63 6.51
CA HIS A 59 -3.61 -9.72 7.09
C HIS A 59 -2.49 -9.22 8.01
N LEU A 60 -1.78 -8.16 7.60
CA LEU A 60 -0.77 -7.50 8.45
C LEU A 60 -1.39 -6.87 9.70
N GLY A 61 -2.59 -6.29 9.58
CA GLY A 61 -3.19 -5.46 10.63
C GLY A 61 -2.55 -4.08 10.70
N ASP A 62 -2.61 -3.45 11.87
CA ASP A 62 -2.18 -2.05 12.04
C ASP A 62 -0.70 -1.85 11.68
N VAL A 63 -0.44 -1.15 10.58
CA VAL A 63 0.88 -0.83 10.07
C VAL A 63 1.48 0.32 10.87
N VAL A 64 2.71 0.12 11.35
CA VAL A 64 3.42 1.05 12.22
C VAL A 64 4.71 1.59 11.61
N TYR A 65 5.22 0.95 10.57
CA TYR A 65 6.42 1.40 9.86
C TYR A 65 6.45 0.88 8.42
N VAL A 66 7.09 1.64 7.53
CA VAL A 66 7.34 1.25 6.13
C VAL A 66 8.80 1.57 5.81
N GLU A 67 9.57 0.56 5.43
CA GLU A 67 10.90 0.72 4.88
C GLU A 67 10.79 1.03 3.39
N LEU A 68 11.27 2.21 3.02
CA LEU A 68 11.22 2.73 1.65
C LEU A 68 12.62 2.69 1.01
N PRO A 69 12.72 2.40 -0.30
CA PRO A 69 13.98 2.50 -1.02
C PRO A 69 14.38 3.96 -1.23
N GLU A 70 15.61 4.18 -1.67
CA GLU A 70 16.04 5.50 -2.14
C GLU A 70 15.54 5.78 -3.57
N GLU A 71 15.22 7.04 -3.87
CA GLU A 71 14.95 7.44 -5.25
C GLU A 71 16.20 7.24 -6.13
N GLY A 72 16.00 6.70 -7.33
CA GLY A 72 17.05 6.46 -8.31
C GLY A 72 17.64 5.06 -8.31
N VAL A 73 17.32 4.21 -7.32
CA VAL A 73 17.75 2.80 -7.31
C VAL A 73 17.00 1.97 -8.35
N GLN A 74 17.59 0.85 -8.74
CA GLN A 74 16.95 -0.13 -9.62
C GLN A 74 16.17 -1.15 -8.79
N VAL A 75 14.96 -1.47 -9.23
CA VAL A 75 14.15 -2.58 -8.73
C VAL A 75 14.03 -3.65 -9.81
N THR A 76 13.89 -4.91 -9.39
CA THR A 76 13.78 -6.07 -10.28
C THR A 76 12.50 -6.83 -9.95
N GLN A 77 11.77 -7.28 -10.96
CA GLN A 77 10.54 -8.05 -10.77
C GLN A 77 10.78 -9.25 -9.84
N GLY A 78 9.96 -9.35 -8.79
CA GLY A 78 10.01 -10.41 -7.78
C GLY A 78 11.10 -10.24 -6.72
N ALA A 79 11.92 -9.19 -6.79
CA ALA A 79 12.91 -8.88 -5.75
C ALA A 79 12.36 -7.84 -4.76
N SER A 80 12.71 -8.00 -3.50
CA SER A 80 12.36 -7.03 -2.45
C SER A 80 13.03 -5.68 -2.69
N PHE A 81 12.28 -4.60 -2.45
CA PHE A 81 12.78 -3.22 -2.47
C PHE A 81 12.54 -2.47 -1.15
N GLY A 82 11.84 -3.09 -0.19
CA GLY A 82 11.43 -2.49 1.07
C GLY A 82 10.62 -3.48 1.91
N ALA A 83 10.03 -2.99 2.99
CA ALA A 83 9.26 -3.80 3.93
C ALA A 83 8.12 -3.00 4.58
N VAL A 84 7.05 -3.67 4.98
CA VAL A 84 5.99 -3.13 5.84
C VAL A 84 6.06 -3.82 7.20
N GLU A 85 6.05 -3.04 8.28
CA GLU A 85 5.95 -3.57 9.64
C GLU A 85 4.62 -3.17 10.28
N SER A 86 4.02 -4.14 10.93
CA SER A 86 2.79 -4.00 11.71
C SER A 86 3.05 -4.38 13.17
N VAL A 87 2.03 -4.22 14.01
CA VAL A 87 2.07 -4.74 15.38
C VAL A 87 2.10 -6.28 15.46
N LYS A 88 1.91 -6.98 14.33
CA LYS A 88 1.85 -8.45 14.27
C LYS A 88 3.04 -9.09 13.56
N ALA A 89 3.50 -8.48 12.48
CA ALA A 89 4.47 -9.05 11.55
C ALA A 89 5.24 -7.98 10.78
N THR A 90 6.41 -8.39 10.26
CA THR A 90 7.17 -7.68 9.23
C THR A 90 7.09 -8.48 7.95
N SER A 91 6.80 -7.82 6.82
CA SER A 91 6.76 -8.44 5.51
C SER A 91 7.54 -7.62 4.50
N ASP A 92 8.39 -8.29 3.74
CA ASP A 92 9.07 -7.69 2.59
C ASP A 92 8.06 -7.32 1.51
N ILE A 93 8.40 -6.31 0.71
CA ILE A 93 7.61 -5.84 -0.44
C ILE A 93 8.42 -6.10 -1.71
N ASN A 94 7.87 -6.93 -2.59
CA ASN A 94 8.52 -7.29 -3.83
C ASN A 94 8.08 -6.36 -4.96
N SER A 95 9.00 -6.01 -5.86
CA SER A 95 8.63 -5.20 -7.01
C SER A 95 7.85 -6.06 -8.01
N PRO A 96 6.63 -5.68 -8.44
CA PRO A 96 5.90 -6.41 -9.48
C PRO A 96 6.48 -6.18 -10.88
N ILE A 97 7.34 -5.16 -11.04
CA ILE A 97 7.94 -4.76 -12.32
C ILE A 97 9.41 -4.35 -12.14
N SER A 98 10.24 -4.58 -13.15
CA SER A 98 11.63 -4.12 -13.19
C SER A 98 11.71 -2.68 -13.71
N GLY A 99 12.55 -1.87 -13.08
CA GLY A 99 12.65 -0.45 -13.44
C GLY A 99 13.49 0.37 -12.49
N LYS A 100 13.51 1.68 -12.72
CA LYS A 100 14.17 2.65 -11.85
C LYS A 100 13.15 3.35 -10.97
N VAL A 101 13.38 3.42 -9.66
CA VAL A 101 12.55 4.22 -8.75
C VAL A 101 12.70 5.69 -9.10
N VAL A 102 11.59 6.33 -9.48
CA VAL A 102 11.54 7.76 -9.84
C VAL A 102 10.82 8.61 -8.80
N GLN A 103 10.06 7.99 -7.91
CA GLN A 103 9.39 8.68 -6.81
C GLN A 103 9.15 7.72 -5.64
N VAL A 104 9.28 8.21 -4.41
CA VAL A 104 8.97 7.47 -3.18
C VAL A 104 7.90 8.23 -2.38
N ASN A 105 6.94 7.54 -1.77
CA ASN A 105 5.92 8.17 -0.93
C ASN A 105 6.45 8.45 0.48
N THR A 106 7.20 9.53 0.64
CA THR A 106 7.80 9.92 1.93
C THR A 106 6.78 10.22 3.03
N ASN A 107 5.50 10.42 2.70
CA ASN A 107 4.44 10.61 3.70
C ASN A 107 4.25 9.37 4.59
N LEU A 108 4.63 8.18 4.11
CA LEU A 108 4.52 6.94 4.88
C LEU A 108 5.46 6.91 6.10
N ASN A 109 6.52 7.72 6.11
CA ASN A 109 7.40 7.85 7.28
C ASN A 109 6.67 8.46 8.49
N ASP A 110 5.81 9.45 8.25
CA ASP A 110 5.04 10.14 9.28
C ASP A 110 3.65 9.54 9.48
N SER A 111 3.13 8.83 8.47
CA SER A 111 1.76 8.31 8.43
C SER A 111 1.69 6.90 7.83
N PRO A 112 2.33 5.90 8.46
CA PRO A 112 2.36 4.53 7.96
C PRO A 112 0.96 3.89 7.85
N GLY A 113 0.01 4.31 8.69
CA GLY A 113 -1.39 3.85 8.63
C GLY A 113 -2.15 4.22 7.35
N LEU A 114 -1.56 5.03 6.45
CA LEU A 114 -2.11 5.22 5.09
C LEU A 114 -2.15 3.91 4.29
N ILE A 115 -1.26 2.96 4.58
CA ILE A 115 -1.29 1.60 4.02
C ILE A 115 -2.62 0.91 4.36
N ASN A 116 -3.07 1.00 5.62
CA ASN A 116 -4.34 0.41 6.03
C ASN A 116 -5.55 1.21 5.52
N ALA A 117 -5.49 2.54 5.61
CA ALA A 117 -6.65 3.39 5.34
C ALA A 117 -6.93 3.59 3.84
N SER A 118 -5.90 3.51 2.99
CA SER A 118 -5.96 3.94 1.59
C SER A 118 -4.97 3.17 0.70
N PRO A 119 -4.93 1.82 0.74
CA PRO A 119 -3.86 1.01 0.11
C PRO A 119 -3.67 1.25 -1.39
N TYR A 120 -4.75 1.58 -2.11
CA TYR A 120 -4.74 1.80 -3.56
C TYR A 120 -4.63 3.27 -3.98
N GLU A 121 -4.68 4.20 -3.03
CA GLU A 121 -4.70 5.64 -3.30
C GLU A 121 -3.54 6.32 -2.56
N ASN A 122 -3.73 6.75 -1.31
CA ASN A 122 -2.68 7.48 -0.58
C ASN A 122 -1.58 6.56 0.00
N GLY A 123 -1.81 5.24 -0.01
CA GLY A 123 -0.89 4.20 0.44
C GLY A 123 0.03 3.64 -0.65
N TRP A 124 0.11 4.26 -1.83
CA TRP A 124 1.14 3.93 -2.82
C TRP A 124 2.54 4.09 -2.21
N ILE A 125 3.52 3.31 -2.66
CA ILE A 125 4.83 3.19 -2.01
C ILE A 125 5.92 3.77 -2.89
N ILE A 126 6.01 3.31 -4.14
CA ILE A 126 6.99 3.80 -5.12
C ILE A 126 6.32 4.05 -6.47
N LYS A 127 6.97 4.91 -7.26
CA LYS A 127 6.79 4.97 -8.72
C LYS A 127 8.06 4.56 -9.42
N VAL A 128 7.88 3.81 -10.48
CA VAL A 128 8.95 3.15 -11.23
C VAL A 128 8.85 3.55 -12.69
N GLU A 129 9.96 3.97 -13.28
CA GLU A 129 10.12 4.03 -14.72
C GLU A 129 10.43 2.63 -15.24
N ILE A 130 9.55 2.08 -16.08
CA ILE A 130 9.56 0.67 -16.49
C ILE A 130 10.71 0.42 -17.47
N ASN A 131 11.47 -0.65 -17.22
CA ASN A 131 12.54 -1.10 -18.13
C ASN A 131 12.05 -2.14 -19.15
N ASN A 132 11.04 -2.93 -18.79
CA ASN A 132 10.50 -4.01 -19.62
C ASN A 132 8.97 -4.12 -19.46
N ALA A 133 8.23 -3.68 -20.47
CA ALA A 133 6.76 -3.70 -20.43
C ALA A 133 6.18 -5.12 -20.45
N ASP A 134 6.87 -6.10 -21.05
CA ASP A 134 6.34 -7.46 -21.21
C ASP A 134 6.21 -8.23 -19.89
N GLU A 135 6.86 -7.74 -18.82
CA GLU A 135 6.75 -8.29 -17.47
C GLU A 135 5.34 -8.21 -16.89
N GLU A 136 4.48 -7.31 -17.39
CA GLU A 136 3.07 -7.22 -17.00
C GLU A 136 2.28 -8.49 -17.31
N ASN A 137 2.71 -9.26 -18.32
CA ASN A 137 2.05 -10.49 -18.75
C ASN A 137 2.18 -11.62 -17.72
N LYS A 138 3.10 -11.49 -16.75
CA LYS A 138 3.26 -12.45 -15.65
C LYS A 138 2.38 -12.13 -14.44
N LEU A 139 1.76 -10.95 -14.44
CA LEU A 139 0.93 -10.48 -13.34
C LEU A 139 -0.53 -10.87 -13.56
N MET A 140 -1.22 -11.07 -12.44
CA MET A 140 -2.65 -11.38 -12.43
C MET A 140 -3.48 -10.16 -12.82
N ASP A 141 -4.54 -10.40 -13.56
CA ASP A 141 -5.65 -9.45 -13.66
C ASP A 141 -6.53 -9.47 -12.38
N PRO A 142 -7.49 -8.53 -12.23
CA PRO A 142 -8.33 -8.46 -11.04
C PRO A 142 -9.15 -9.73 -10.75
N ASP A 143 -9.62 -10.43 -11.77
CA ASP A 143 -10.46 -11.62 -11.61
C ASP A 143 -9.60 -12.81 -11.14
N GLN A 144 -8.40 -12.95 -11.72
CA GLN A 144 -7.41 -13.92 -11.30
C GLN A 144 -6.96 -13.69 -9.85
N TYR A 145 -6.65 -12.45 -9.47
CA TYR A 145 -6.22 -12.11 -8.11
C TYR A 145 -7.33 -12.33 -7.07
N THR A 146 -8.58 -12.00 -7.42
CA THR A 146 -9.73 -12.26 -6.55
C THR A 146 -9.83 -13.74 -6.22
N LYS A 147 -9.77 -14.59 -7.26
CA LYS A 147 -9.81 -16.04 -7.09
C LYS A 147 -8.61 -16.58 -6.29
N PHE A 148 -7.42 -16.03 -6.53
CA PHE A 148 -6.22 -16.39 -5.78
C PHE A 148 -6.39 -16.12 -4.27
N CYS A 149 -6.90 -14.95 -3.89
CA CYS A 149 -7.19 -14.62 -2.49
C CYS A 149 -8.24 -15.55 -1.88
N GLU A 150 -9.31 -15.88 -2.62
CA GLU A 150 -10.34 -16.82 -2.15
C GLU A 150 -9.79 -18.23 -1.90
N GLU A 151 -8.88 -18.69 -2.76
CA GLU A 151 -8.22 -19.99 -2.61
C GLU A 151 -7.25 -19.99 -1.42
N GLU A 152 -6.52 -18.90 -1.20
CA GLU A 152 -5.60 -18.75 -0.07
C GLU A 152 -6.34 -18.67 1.27
N ASP A 153 -7.38 -17.85 1.38
CA ASP A 153 -8.19 -17.70 2.61
C ASP A 153 -8.97 -18.96 2.99
N ALA A 154 -9.16 -19.88 2.03
CA ALA A 154 -9.83 -21.16 2.24
C ALA A 154 -8.92 -22.24 2.87
N HIS A 155 -7.62 -21.96 3.02
CA HIS A 155 -6.61 -22.89 3.53
C HIS A 155 -6.02 -22.46 4.87
#